data_AF-A0A2V7KB47-F1
#
_entry.id   AF-A0A2V7KB47-F1
#
_cell.length_a   1.000
_cell.length_b   1.000
_cell.length_c   1.000
_cell.angle_alpha   90.00
_cell.angle_beta   90.00
_cell.angle_gamma   90.00
#
_symmetry.space_group_name_H-M   'P 1'
#
loop_
_entity.id
_entity.type
_entity.pdbx_description
1 polymer ?
#
loop_
_entity_poly.entity_id
_entity_poly.type
_entity_poly.pdbx_seq_one_letter_code
_entity_poly.pdbx_strand_id
1 'polypeptide(L)'
;MDLLRRKSVTDLQNEALTDHSLKRALGALNLTMLGIGAIIGTGIFVLTGTVAAVNAGPAVVLSFVLAGIASVFAALCYSEFASLVPMAGSAYTY
;
A
#
# COMPACT_ATOMS: atom_id res chain seq x y z
N MET A 1 8.94 24.10 -18.14
CA MET A 1 8.44 23.18 -17.10
C MET A 1 9.49 22.09 -16.97
N ASP A 2 10.20 22.02 -15.84
CA ASP A 2 11.22 20.98 -15.65
C ASP A 2 10.57 19.62 -15.41
N LEU A 3 10.94 18.64 -16.23
CA LEU A 3 10.35 17.29 -16.20
C LEU A 3 10.67 16.50 -14.91
N LEU A 4 11.68 16.91 -14.14
CA LEU A 4 12.19 16.18 -12.97
C LEU A 4 12.10 16.98 -11.67
N ARG A 5 11.23 17.99 -11.60
CA ARG A 5 11.05 18.77 -10.38
C ARG A 5 10.53 17.87 -9.25
N ARG A 6 11.30 17.77 -8.16
CA ARG A 6 10.91 17.05 -6.93
C ARG A 6 10.37 18.03 -5.90
N LYS A 7 9.39 17.59 -5.11
CA LYS A 7 8.93 18.32 -3.92
C LYS A 7 9.85 17.99 -2.76
N SER A 8 10.22 18.98 -1.95
CA SER A 8 11.11 18.72 -0.81
C SER A 8 10.34 18.04 0.32
N VAL A 9 11.02 17.17 1.07
CA VAL A 9 10.43 16.49 2.24
C VAL A 9 9.99 17.50 3.32
N THR A 10 10.73 18.59 3.47
CA THR A 10 10.38 19.69 4.38
C THR A 10 9.06 20.36 3.98
N ASP A 11 8.81 20.59 2.69
CA ASP A 11 7.55 21.16 2.23
C ASP A 11 6.38 20.20 2.48
N LEU A 12 6.60 18.90 2.26
CA LEU A 12 5.61 17.85 2.54
C LEU A 12 5.26 17.78 4.03
N GLN A 13 6.25 17.88 4.92
CA GLN A 13 6.03 17.89 6.37
C GLN A 13 5.27 19.14 6.83
N ASN A 14 5.61 20.31 6.29
CA ASN A 14 4.90 21.55 6.59
C ASN A 14 3.43 21.49 6.18
N GLU A 15 3.12 20.92 5.01
CA GLU A 15 1.75 20.73 4.55
C GLU A 15 0.96 19.78 5.47
N ALA A 16 1.59 18.69 5.92
CA ALA A 16 1.00 17.75 6.89
C ALA A 16 0.72 18.38 8.27
N LEU A 17 1.51 19.39 8.67
CA LEU A 17 1.26 20.16 9.89
C LEU A 17 0.16 21.21 9.72
N THR A 18 -0.09 21.68 8.50
CA THR A 18 -1.10 22.71 8.28
C THR A 18 -2.52 22.11 8.25
N ASP A 19 -2.65 20.84 7.89
CA ASP A 19 -3.92 20.12 7.82
C ASP A 19 -4.34 19.53 9.20
N HIS A 20 -4.86 20.41 10.06
CA HIS A 20 -5.34 20.06 11.41
C HIS A 20 -6.87 19.88 11.50
N SER A 21 -7.55 19.69 10.37
CA SER A 21 -9.01 19.53 10.34
C SER A 21 -9.52 18.26 11.05
N LEU A 22 -8.68 17.23 11.15
CA LEU A 22 -9.04 15.91 11.66
C LEU A 22 -8.30 15.53 12.95
N LYS A 23 -9.03 14.94 13.91
CA LYS A 23 -8.45 14.39 15.14
C LYS A 23 -7.74 13.06 14.85
N ARG A 24 -6.48 12.94 15.26
CA ARG A 24 -5.75 11.65 15.25
C ARG A 24 -6.36 10.67 16.26
N ALA A 25 -7.17 9.74 15.77
CA ALA A 25 -7.87 8.73 16.59
C ALA A 25 -7.53 7.28 16.22
N LEU A 26 -6.85 7.04 15.10
CA LEU A 26 -6.49 5.70 14.65
C LEU A 26 -5.17 5.25 15.29
N GLY A 27 -5.22 4.13 16.01
CA GLY A 27 -4.05 3.38 16.46
C GLY A 27 -3.64 2.28 15.48
N ALA A 28 -2.61 1.52 15.84
CA ALA A 28 -2.05 0.46 14.98
C ALA A 28 -3.11 -0.56 14.53
N LEU A 29 -3.94 -1.06 15.46
CA LEU A 29 -4.98 -2.05 15.13
C LEU A 29 -5.98 -1.50 14.12
N ASN A 30 -6.45 -0.26 14.31
CA ASN A 30 -7.39 0.39 13.39
C ASN A 30 -6.80 0.52 11.98
N LEU A 31 -5.51 0.86 11.88
CA LEU A 31 -4.80 0.94 10.60
C LEU A 31 -4.59 -0.44 9.97
N THR A 32 -4.30 -1.48 10.76
CA THR A 32 -4.21 -2.85 10.25
C THR A 32 -5.55 -3.32 9.68
N MET A 33 -6.65 -3.07 10.39
CA MET A 33 -8.00 -3.41 9.92
C MET A 33 -8.38 -2.65 8.65
N LEU A 34 -8.00 -1.37 8.56
CA LEU A 34 -8.15 -0.58 7.34
C LEU A 34 -7.40 -1.22 6.16
N GLY A 35 -6.15 -1.65 6.38
CA GLY A 35 -5.35 -2.34 5.38
C GLY A 35 -5.97 -3.66 4.92
N ILE A 36 -6.42 -4.51 5.85
CA ILE A 36 -7.09 -5.77 5.53
C ILE A 36 -8.34 -5.52 4.68
N GLY A 37 -9.17 -4.54 5.06
CA GLY A 37 -10.38 -4.17 4.33
C GLY A 37 -10.10 -3.63 2.93
N ALA A 38 -8.96 -2.97 2.72
CA ALA A 38 -8.55 -2.47 1.41
C ALA A 38 -7.96 -3.57 0.51
N ILE A 39 -7.32 -4.61 1.08
CA ILE A 39 -6.64 -5.68 0.33
C ILE A 39 -7.61 -6.80 -0.08
N ILE A 40 -8.51 -7.21 0.82
CA ILE A 40 -9.41 -8.34 0.56
C ILE A 40 -10.58 -7.88 -0.32
N GLY A 41 -10.62 -8.36 -1.56
CA GLY A 41 -11.67 -8.01 -2.51
C GLY A 41 -11.81 -9.00 -3.67
N THR A 42 -12.16 -8.49 -4.85
CA THR A 42 -12.46 -9.29 -6.05
C THR A 42 -11.32 -10.23 -6.46
N GLY A 43 -10.05 -9.85 -6.19
CA GLY A 43 -8.88 -10.66 -6.53
C GLY A 43 -8.94 -12.07 -5.93
N ILE A 44 -9.17 -12.20 -4.61
CA ILE A 44 -9.18 -13.52 -3.98
C ILE A 44 -10.46 -14.31 -4.28
N PHE A 45 -11.61 -13.65 -4.38
CA PHE A 45 -12.91 -14.33 -4.55
C PHE A 45 -13.23 -14.72 -6.00
N VAL A 46 -12.75 -13.96 -6.99
CA VAL A 46 -13.07 -14.19 -8.41
C VAL A 46 -11.83 -14.64 -9.16
N LEU A 47 -10.75 -13.85 -9.11
CA LEU A 47 -9.59 -14.07 -9.97
C LEU A 47 -8.84 -15.37 -9.63
N THR A 48 -8.83 -15.80 -8.37
CA THR A 48 -8.27 -17.10 -7.94
C THR A 48 -8.81 -18.26 -8.74
N GLY A 49 -10.13 -18.33 -8.95
CA GLY A 49 -10.78 -19.40 -9.69
C GLY A 49 -10.39 -19.38 -11.17
N THR A 50 -10.39 -18.18 -11.77
CA THR A 50 -10.00 -18.00 -13.18
C THR A 50 -8.53 -18.39 -13.41
N VAL A 51 -7.62 -17.93 -12.54
CA VAL A 51 -6.19 -18.25 -12.64
C VAL A 51 -5.92 -19.73 -12.39
N ALA A 52 -6.64 -20.36 -11.46
CA ALA A 52 -6.57 -21.80 -11.27
C ALA A 52 -7.06 -22.55 -12.51
N ALA A 53 -8.17 -22.15 -13.12
CA ALA A 53 -8.73 -22.86 -14.27
C ALA A 53 -7.90 -22.70 -15.56
N VAL A 54 -7.35 -21.50 -15.81
CA VAL A 54 -6.78 -21.15 -17.13
C VAL A 54 -5.24 -21.07 -17.12
N ASN A 55 -4.61 -20.85 -15.96
CA ASN A 55 -3.17 -20.58 -15.90
C ASN A 55 -2.38 -21.62 -15.09
N ALA A 56 -2.73 -21.83 -13.82
CA ALA A 56 -1.86 -22.52 -12.86
C ALA A 56 -2.40 -23.88 -12.38
N GLY A 57 -3.69 -24.18 -12.56
CA GLY A 57 -4.27 -25.43 -12.07
C GLY A 57 -4.13 -25.58 -10.55
N PRO A 58 -3.88 -26.82 -10.06
CA PRO A 58 -3.59 -27.07 -8.65
C PRO A 58 -2.36 -26.32 -8.11
N ALA A 59 -1.44 -25.91 -8.99
CA ALA A 59 -0.23 -25.17 -8.61
C ALA A 59 -0.49 -23.68 -8.34
N VAL A 60 -1.75 -23.21 -8.40
CA VAL A 60 -2.12 -21.80 -8.10
C VAL A 60 -1.61 -21.32 -6.74
N VAL A 61 -1.53 -22.23 -5.75
CA VAL A 61 -0.98 -21.92 -4.42
C VAL A 61 0.48 -21.45 -4.52
N LEU A 62 1.30 -22.08 -5.36
CA LEU A 62 2.69 -21.66 -5.56
C LEU A 62 2.78 -20.27 -6.20
N SER A 63 1.88 -19.96 -7.14
CA SER A 63 1.77 -18.62 -7.72
C SER A 63 1.43 -17.55 -6.66
N PHE A 64 0.50 -17.86 -5.75
CA PHE A 64 0.17 -16.95 -4.64
C PHE A 64 1.30 -16.78 -3.64
N VAL A 65 2.06 -17.84 -3.34
CA VAL A 65 3.25 -17.73 -2.46
C VAL A 65 4.29 -16.80 -3.09
N LEU A 66 4.59 -16.97 -4.38
CA LEU A 66 5.55 -16.12 -5.08
C LEU A 66 5.07 -14.65 -5.11
N ALA A 67 3.80 -14.41 -5.45
CA ALA A 67 3.19 -13.08 -5.46
C ALA A 67 3.17 -12.45 -4.05
N GLY A 68 2.94 -13.26 -3.02
CA GLY A 68 2.98 -12.85 -1.62
C GLY A 68 4.37 -12.36 -1.21
N ILE A 69 5.43 -13.11 -1.57
CA ILE A 69 6.82 -12.70 -1.29
C ILE A 69 7.15 -11.37 -1.97
N ALA A 70 6.80 -11.21 -3.25
CA ALA A 70 7.00 -9.96 -3.98
C ALA A 70 6.24 -8.79 -3.32
N SER A 71 5.00 -9.04 -2.87
CA SER A 71 4.18 -8.04 -2.18
C SER A 71 4.76 -7.65 -0.83
N VAL A 72 5.35 -8.59 -0.08
CA VAL A 72 6.03 -8.30 1.20
C VAL A 72 7.22 -7.37 0.98
N PHE A 73 8.06 -7.61 -0.03
CA PHE A 73 9.17 -6.70 -0.33
C PHE A 73 8.69 -5.30 -0.68
N ALA A 74 7.64 -5.17 -1.50
CA ALA A 74 7.04 -3.88 -1.79
C ALA A 74 6.47 -3.21 -0.52
N ALA A 75 5.76 -3.97 0.33
CA ALA A 75 5.19 -3.47 1.57
C ALA A 75 6.26 -2.94 2.53
N LEU A 76 7.43 -3.57 2.59
CA LEU A 76 8.56 -3.10 3.39
C LEU A 76 9.08 -1.75 2.90
N CYS A 77 9.25 -1.56 1.59
CA CYS A 77 9.63 -0.26 1.01
C CYS A 77 8.60 0.83 1.33
N TYR A 78 7.30 0.52 1.20
CA TYR A 78 6.23 1.46 1.58
C TYR A 78 6.21 1.75 3.09
N SER A 79 6.54 0.77 3.93
CA SER A 79 6.62 0.97 5.38
C SER A 79 7.77 1.92 5.77
N GLU A 80 8.91 1.83 5.08
CA GLU A 80 10.03 2.73 5.26
C GLU A 80 9.63 4.16 4.87
N PHE A 81 9.02 4.35 3.69
CA PHE A 81 8.55 5.66 3.25
C PHE A 81 7.48 6.26 4.17
N ALA A 82 6.51 5.46 4.62
CA ALA A 82 5.49 5.91 5.56
C ALA A 82 6.06 6.32 6.92
N SER A 83 7.17 5.70 7.34
CA SER A 83 7.87 6.07 8.58
C SER A 83 8.72 7.34 8.44
N LEU A 84 9.31 7.58 7.26
CA LEU A 84 10.14 8.74 6.97
C LEU A 84 9.32 10.00 6.69
N VAL A 85 8.17 9.86 6.03
CA VAL A 85 7.30 10.96 5.62
C VAL A 85 5.87 10.68 6.12
N PRO A 86 5.57 10.94 7.41
CA PRO A 86 4.31 10.55 8.05
C PRO A 86 3.17 11.52 7.69
N MET A 87 2.82 11.55 6.41
CA MET A 87 1.74 12.37 5.85
C MET A 87 0.65 11.51 5.23
N ALA A 88 -0.54 12.08 5.06
CA ALA A 88 -1.58 11.43 4.27
C ALA A 88 -1.14 11.39 2.79
N GLY A 89 -0.73 10.23 2.31
CA GLY A 89 -0.16 10.06 0.97
C GLY A 89 0.01 8.59 0.58
N SER A 90 0.34 8.38 -0.69
CA SER A 90 0.61 7.06 -1.27
C SER A 90 1.75 7.17 -2.29
N ALA A 91 1.88 6.24 -3.23
CA ALA A 91 2.96 6.13 -4.23
C ALA A 91 3.31 7.42 -4.98
N TYR A 92 2.33 8.29 -5.23
CA TYR A 92 2.55 9.57 -5.91
C TYR A 92 3.27 10.60 -5.03
N THR A 93 3.08 10.52 -3.72
CA THR A 93 3.61 11.47 -2.75
C THR A 93 5.04 11.12 -2.34
N TYR A 94 5.36 9.82 -2.29
CA TYR A 94 6.70 9.30 -2.03
C TYR A 94 7.60 9.43 -3.28
#